data_AF-A0A411EBA4-F1
#
_entry.id   AF-A0A411EBA4-F1
#
_cell.length_a   1.000
_cell.length_b   1.000
_cell.length_c   1.000
_cell.angle_alpha   90.00
_cell.angle_beta   90.00
_cell.angle_gamma   90.00
#
_symmetry.space_group_name_H-M   'P 1'
#
loop_
_entity.id
_entity.type
_entity.pdbx_description
1 polymer ?
#
loop_
_entity_poly.entity_id
_entity_poly.type
_entity_poly.pdbx_seq_one_letter_code
_entity_poly.pdbx_strand_id
1 'polypeptide(L)'
;MKKWLIPVIILVVIVFGIYQWAVGFNNTAVENEANAKTAWSNVESTYQRRNDLIGNLVKTVQGAADFERGTLTDVIEARAKATSTNIDVNDLTPEKMAAFQEAQTGLTSALSRLLVTVERYPDLKANQNFLELQSQLEGTENRINVARDRYNEAVNIYDIHTTKFPNKLLAGWFGFEEMARYQANPGSENAPDVNFEFD
;
A
#
# COMPACT_ATOMS: atom_id res chain seq x y z
N MET A 1 23.83 19.80 -56.33
CA MET A 1 23.68 18.93 -55.15
C MET A 1 23.05 17.62 -55.58
N LYS A 2 23.60 16.47 -55.16
CA LYS A 2 23.06 15.15 -55.52
C LYS A 2 21.63 15.03 -54.96
N LYS A 3 20.62 14.92 -55.82
CA LYS A 3 19.19 14.98 -55.46
C LYS A 3 18.76 13.93 -54.42
N TRP A 4 19.55 12.86 -54.22
CA TRP A 4 19.32 11.82 -53.21
C TRP A 4 19.71 12.24 -51.77
N LEU A 5 20.48 13.32 -51.59
CA LEU A 5 20.89 13.78 -50.27
C LEU A 5 19.70 14.35 -49.46
N ILE A 6 18.72 14.96 -50.13
CA ILE A 6 17.55 15.56 -49.46
C ILE A 6 16.69 14.50 -48.75
N PRO A 7 16.26 13.39 -49.42
CA PRO A 7 15.57 12.29 -48.75
C PRO A 7 16.36 11.67 -47.58
N VAL A 8 17.68 11.53 -47.72
CA VAL A 8 18.53 10.97 -46.66
C VAL A 8 18.57 11.90 -45.45
N ILE A 9 18.72 13.21 -45.65
CA ILE A 9 18.70 14.18 -44.55
C ILE A 9 17.34 14.15 -43.83
N ILE A 10 16.23 14.09 -44.58
CA ILE A 10 14.88 13.99 -43.99
C ILE A 10 14.76 12.73 -43.12
N LEU A 11 15.22 11.58 -43.64
CA LEU A 11 15.18 10.32 -42.90
C LEU A 11 16.03 10.38 -41.62
N VAL A 12 17.24 10.95 -41.69
CA VAL A 12 18.11 11.12 -40.52
C VAL A 12 17.46 12.02 -39.46
N VAL A 13 16.81 13.11 -39.87
CA VAL A 13 16.09 14.00 -38.94
C VAL A 13 14.92 13.28 -38.26
N ILE A 14 14.16 12.48 -39.00
CA ILE A 14 13.04 11.70 -38.43
C ILE A 14 13.57 10.67 -37.42
N VAL A 15 14.60 9.90 -37.78
CA VAL A 15 15.19 8.90 -36.88
C VAL A 15 15.75 9.54 -35.61
N PHE A 16 16.45 10.69 -35.75
CA PHE A 16 16.95 11.43 -34.61
C PHE A 16 15.82 11.95 -33.71
N GLY A 17 14.72 12.44 -34.29
CA GLY A 17 13.54 12.85 -33.55
C GLY A 17 12.90 11.72 -32.74
N ILE A 18 12.75 10.54 -33.35
CA ILE A 18 12.22 9.34 -32.66
C ILE A 18 13.17 8.90 -31.54
N TYR A 19 14.49 8.93 -31.79
CA TYR A 19 15.49 8.58 -30.78
C TYR A 19 15.42 9.50 -29.56
N GLN A 20 15.39 10.83 -29.78
CA GLN A 20 15.29 11.80 -28.68
C GLN A 20 13.99 11.63 -27.87
N TRP A 21 12.88 11.39 -28.56
CA TRP A 21 11.60 11.10 -27.90
C TRP A 21 11.65 9.82 -27.08
N ALA A 22 12.23 8.74 -27.61
CA ALA A 22 12.38 7.46 -26.91
C ALA A 22 13.26 7.57 -25.66
N VAL A 23 14.40 8.27 -25.75
CA VAL A 23 15.29 8.51 -24.60
C VAL A 23 14.58 9.35 -23.53
N GLY A 24 13.89 10.42 -23.93
CA GLY A 24 13.13 11.26 -23.01
C GLY A 24 12.02 10.48 -22.30
N PHE A 25 11.25 9.69 -23.04
CA PHE A 25 10.22 8.82 -22.47
C PHE A 25 10.81 7.84 -21.45
N ASN A 26 11.86 7.10 -21.81
CA ASN A 26 12.45 6.07 -20.96
C ASN A 26 12.98 6.65 -19.65
N ASN A 27 13.71 7.76 -19.71
CA ASN A 27 14.28 8.39 -18.50
C ASN A 27 13.17 8.84 -17.53
N THR A 28 12.12 9.49 -18.04
CA THR A 28 10.98 9.91 -17.21
C THR A 28 10.18 8.72 -16.69
N ALA A 29 10.03 7.65 -17.48
CA ALA A 29 9.33 6.44 -17.03
C ALA A 29 10.08 5.75 -15.89
N VAL A 30 11.40 5.56 -16.01
CA VAL A 30 12.25 4.98 -14.96
C VAL A 30 12.19 5.81 -13.68
N GLU A 31 12.24 7.14 -13.79
CA GLU A 31 12.15 8.03 -12.63
C GLU A 31 10.80 7.91 -11.91
N ASN A 32 9.70 7.95 -12.67
CA ASN A 32 8.36 7.83 -12.11
C ASN A 32 8.11 6.45 -11.47
N GLU A 33 8.60 5.38 -12.11
CA GLU A 33 8.53 4.02 -11.56
C GLU A 33 9.30 3.91 -10.25
N ALA A 34 10.53 4.43 -10.20
CA ALA A 34 11.34 4.44 -8.98
C ALA A 34 10.68 5.24 -7.84
N ASN A 35 10.02 6.35 -8.17
CA ASN A 35 9.27 7.15 -7.20
C ASN A 35 8.06 6.37 -6.65
N ALA A 36 7.29 5.69 -7.51
CA ALA A 36 6.17 4.86 -7.09
C ALA A 36 6.62 3.67 -6.22
N LYS A 37 7.71 3.00 -6.61
CA LYS A 37 8.36 1.93 -5.82
C LYS A 37 8.83 2.42 -4.46
N THR A 38 9.44 3.60 -4.39
CA THR A 38 9.84 4.23 -3.12
C THR A 38 8.63 4.54 -2.24
N ALA A 39 7.54 5.04 -2.83
CA ALA A 39 6.30 5.27 -2.09
C ALA A 39 5.70 3.96 -1.55
N TRP A 40 5.82 2.85 -2.27
CA TRP A 40 5.45 1.53 -1.77
C TRP A 40 6.31 1.09 -0.57
N SER A 41 7.65 1.25 -0.63
CA SER A 41 8.51 0.96 0.52
C SER A 41 8.11 1.76 1.78
N ASN A 42 7.63 3.00 1.60
CA ASN A 42 7.11 3.80 2.71
C ASN A 42 5.81 3.22 3.29
N VAL A 43 4.93 2.68 2.45
CA VAL A 43 3.73 1.95 2.88
C VAL A 43 4.14 0.74 3.73
N GLU A 44 5.03 -0.11 3.22
CA GLU A 44 5.50 -1.30 3.92
C GLU A 44 6.16 -0.97 5.27
N SER A 45 7.02 0.04 5.32
CA SER A 45 7.66 0.47 6.58
C SER A 45 6.63 0.92 7.64
N THR A 46 5.52 1.52 7.22
CA THR A 46 4.46 1.95 8.13
C THR A 46 3.67 0.75 8.66
N TYR A 47 3.40 -0.25 7.82
CA TYR A 47 2.81 -1.52 8.27
C TYR A 47 3.74 -2.33 9.17
N GLN A 48 5.04 -2.32 8.89
CA GLN A 48 6.04 -2.94 9.77
C GLN A 48 5.97 -2.34 11.18
N ARG A 49 5.95 -1.01 11.28
CA ARG A 49 5.76 -0.31 12.56
C ARG A 49 4.49 -0.76 13.26
N ARG A 50 3.37 -0.87 12.53
CA ARG A 50 2.10 -1.37 13.09
C ARG A 50 2.27 -2.79 13.67
N ASN A 51 2.86 -3.70 12.91
CA ASN A 51 3.11 -5.07 13.35
C ASN A 51 4.00 -5.13 14.60
N ASP A 52 5.01 -4.26 14.71
CA ASP A 52 5.87 -4.18 15.89
C ASP A 52 5.11 -3.69 17.12
N LEU A 53 4.30 -2.64 16.97
CA LEU A 53 3.44 -2.12 18.03
C LEU A 53 2.40 -3.13 18.51
N ILE A 54 1.77 -3.88 17.59
CA ILE A 54 0.83 -4.96 17.95
C ILE A 54 1.56 -6.06 18.72
N GLY A 55 2.80 -6.39 18.35
CA GLY A 55 3.60 -7.36 19.10
C GLY A 55 3.82 -6.93 20.55
N ASN A 56 4.07 -5.63 20.78
CA ASN A 56 4.17 -5.07 22.13
C ASN A 56 2.82 -5.05 22.84
N LEU A 57 1.73 -4.71 22.14
CA LEU A 57 0.37 -4.73 22.68
C LEU A 57 -0.01 -6.13 23.18
N VAL A 58 0.22 -7.15 22.37
CA VAL A 58 -0.04 -8.56 22.73
C VAL A 58 0.71 -8.94 24.01
N LYS A 59 1.98 -8.54 24.17
CA LYS A 59 2.75 -8.81 25.41
C LYS A 59 2.15 -8.10 26.62
N THR A 60 1.70 -6.85 26.48
CA THR A 60 1.04 -6.12 27.56
C THR A 60 -0.27 -6.80 27.97
N VAL A 61 -1.07 -7.24 27.01
CA VAL A 61 -2.33 -7.95 27.27
C VAL A 61 -2.08 -9.34 27.88
N GLN A 62 -1.04 -10.06 27.44
CA GLN A 62 -0.64 -11.35 28.02
C GLN A 62 -0.27 -11.27 29.51
N GLY A 63 0.20 -10.11 29.97
CA GLY A 63 0.49 -9.87 31.38
C GLY A 63 -0.76 -9.80 32.28
N ALA A 64 -1.96 -9.63 31.70
CA ALA A 64 -3.21 -9.65 32.44
C ALA A 64 -3.66 -11.12 32.64
N ALA A 65 -3.63 -11.59 33.89
CA ALA A 65 -3.78 -13.00 34.26
C ALA A 65 -5.08 -13.66 33.76
N ASP A 66 -6.15 -12.87 33.57
CA ASP A 66 -7.49 -13.37 33.26
C ASP A 66 -7.97 -13.03 31.83
N PHE A 67 -7.10 -12.52 30.95
CA PHE A 67 -7.53 -12.13 29.60
C PHE A 67 -7.91 -13.32 28.70
N GLU A 68 -8.88 -13.10 27.82
CA GLU A 68 -9.43 -14.13 26.91
C GLU A 68 -8.38 -14.62 25.91
N ARG A 69 -7.91 -15.87 26.10
CA ARG A 69 -6.88 -16.50 25.24
C ARG A 69 -7.29 -16.62 23.78
N GLY A 70 -8.57 -16.87 23.49
CA GLY A 70 -9.08 -16.96 22.12
C GLY A 70 -8.85 -15.67 21.35
N THR A 71 -9.38 -14.56 21.87
CA THR A 71 -9.22 -13.22 21.28
C THR A 71 -7.74 -12.84 21.07
N LEU A 72 -6.87 -13.17 22.03
CA LEU A 72 -5.44 -12.89 21.90
C LEU A 72 -4.76 -13.77 20.84
N THR A 73 -5.18 -15.03 20.71
CA THR A 73 -4.68 -15.96 19.69
C THR A 73 -5.06 -15.48 18.30
N ASP A 74 -6.31 -15.03 18.10
CA ASP A 74 -6.78 -14.45 16.83
C ASP A 74 -5.89 -13.28 16.38
N VAL A 75 -5.49 -12.40 17.32
CA VAL A 75 -4.60 -11.26 17.00
C VAL A 75 -3.21 -11.73 16.62
N ILE A 76 -2.66 -12.72 17.32
CA ILE A 76 -1.34 -13.29 17.03
C ILE A 76 -1.33 -13.92 15.63
N GLU A 77 -2.35 -14.71 15.30
CA GLU A 77 -2.50 -15.37 14.01
C GLU A 77 -2.71 -14.35 12.89
N ALA A 78 -3.59 -13.37 13.08
CA ALA A 78 -3.83 -12.32 12.10
C ALA A 78 -2.55 -11.50 11.86
N ARG A 79 -1.76 -11.20 12.90
CA ARG A 79 -0.47 -10.52 12.78
C ARG A 79 0.53 -11.36 12.00
N ALA A 80 0.60 -12.67 12.28
CA ALA A 80 1.46 -13.60 11.56
C ALA A 80 1.09 -13.66 10.06
N LYS A 81 -0.21 -13.74 9.72
CA LYS A 81 -0.69 -13.67 8.33
C LYS A 81 -0.31 -12.35 7.66
N ALA A 82 -0.53 -11.22 8.33
CA ALA A 82 -0.20 -9.89 7.82
C ALA A 82 1.31 -9.66 7.61
N THR A 83 2.16 -10.26 8.43
CA THR A 83 3.63 -10.11 8.34
C THR A 83 4.25 -11.08 7.32
N SER A 84 3.61 -12.23 7.08
CA SER A 84 4.05 -13.18 6.05
C SER A 84 3.61 -12.80 4.64
N THR A 85 2.59 -11.93 4.51
CA THR A 85 2.11 -11.44 3.22
C THR A 85 2.83 -10.13 2.86
N ASN A 86 4.08 -10.22 2.44
CA ASN A 86 4.84 -9.06 1.92
C ASN A 86 4.80 -9.03 0.39
N ILE A 87 4.89 -7.84 -0.21
CA ILE A 87 4.92 -7.67 -1.66
C ILE A 87 6.34 -7.26 -2.06
N ASP A 88 6.97 -7.99 -2.98
CA ASP A 88 8.21 -7.51 -3.59
C ASP A 88 7.91 -6.21 -4.35
N VAL A 89 8.66 -5.15 -4.07
CA VAL A 89 8.53 -3.86 -4.74
C VAL A 89 8.68 -3.94 -6.27
N ASN A 90 9.29 -5.01 -6.78
CA ASN A 90 9.43 -5.28 -8.21
C ASN A 90 8.27 -6.12 -8.80
N ASP A 91 7.34 -6.58 -7.97
CA ASP A 91 6.22 -7.44 -8.35
C ASP A 91 4.93 -6.96 -7.66
N LEU A 92 4.49 -5.75 -8.04
CA LEU A 92 3.29 -5.07 -7.56
C LEU A 92 2.07 -5.39 -8.44
N THR A 93 1.75 -6.67 -8.53
CA THR A 93 0.58 -7.17 -9.28
C THR A 93 -0.73 -6.95 -8.51
N PRO A 94 -1.88 -6.79 -9.21
CA PRO A 94 -3.19 -6.64 -8.57
C PRO A 94 -3.52 -7.78 -7.59
N GLU A 95 -3.15 -9.00 -7.92
CA GLU A 95 -3.40 -10.20 -7.11
C GLU A 95 -2.62 -10.14 -5.79
N LYS A 96 -1.35 -9.75 -5.83
CA LYS A 96 -0.52 -9.59 -4.63
C LYS A 96 -0.98 -8.41 -3.79
N MET A 97 -1.36 -7.31 -4.44
CA MET A 97 -1.94 -6.14 -3.78
C MET A 97 -3.25 -6.50 -3.06
N ALA A 98 -4.10 -7.33 -3.67
CA ALA A 98 -5.33 -7.81 -3.04
C ALA A 98 -5.04 -8.73 -1.85
N ALA A 99 -4.13 -9.71 -1.99
CA ALA A 99 -3.76 -10.61 -0.90
C ALA A 99 -3.17 -9.85 0.31
N PHE A 100 -2.32 -8.86 0.05
CA PHE A 100 -1.80 -7.96 1.08
C PHE A 100 -2.92 -7.21 1.79
N GLN A 101 -3.82 -6.57 1.04
CA GLN A 101 -4.96 -5.83 1.61
C GLN A 101 -5.87 -6.71 2.47
N GLU A 102 -6.14 -7.93 2.03
CA GLU A 102 -6.93 -8.90 2.78
C GLU A 102 -6.26 -9.23 4.13
N ALA A 103 -4.96 -9.51 4.12
CA ALA A 103 -4.21 -9.81 5.33
C ALA A 103 -4.18 -8.60 6.29
N GLN A 104 -3.97 -7.38 5.77
CA GLN A 104 -3.97 -6.16 6.58
C GLN A 104 -5.37 -5.84 7.17
N THR A 105 -6.44 -6.13 6.43
CA THR A 105 -7.83 -5.97 6.89
C THR A 105 -8.19 -6.98 7.97
N GLY A 106 -7.76 -8.24 7.80
CA GLY A 106 -7.93 -9.28 8.80
C GLY A 106 -7.28 -8.89 10.13
N LEU A 107 -6.08 -8.30 10.09
CA LEU A 107 -5.40 -7.78 11.28
C LEU A 107 -6.16 -6.64 11.96
N THR A 108 -6.63 -5.66 11.19
CA THR A 108 -7.45 -4.56 11.72
C THR A 108 -8.72 -5.11 12.39
N SER A 109 -9.39 -6.09 11.78
CA SER A 109 -10.58 -6.73 12.34
C SER A 109 -10.30 -7.45 13.67
N ALA A 110 -9.20 -8.20 13.76
CA ALA A 110 -8.78 -8.87 15.00
C ALA A 110 -8.45 -7.86 16.11
N LEU A 111 -7.78 -6.75 15.77
CA LEU A 111 -7.54 -5.66 16.71
C LEU A 111 -8.82 -5.00 17.21
N SER A 112 -9.79 -4.74 16.33
CA SER A 112 -11.08 -4.18 16.75
C SER A 112 -11.78 -5.09 17.77
N ARG A 113 -11.77 -6.42 17.54
CA ARG A 113 -12.30 -7.39 18.52
C ARG A 113 -11.53 -7.35 19.84
N LEU A 114 -10.19 -7.30 19.80
CA LEU A 114 -9.37 -7.16 20.99
C LEU A 114 -9.76 -5.92 21.80
N LEU A 115 -9.89 -4.76 21.16
CA LEU A 115 -10.24 -3.51 21.83
C LEU A 115 -11.63 -3.58 22.49
N VAL A 116 -12.62 -4.18 21.83
CA VAL A 116 -13.95 -4.41 22.42
C VAL A 116 -13.86 -5.33 23.63
N THR A 117 -13.07 -6.41 23.56
CA THR A 117 -12.90 -7.33 24.69
C THR A 117 -12.21 -6.66 25.87
N VAL A 118 -11.24 -5.76 25.63
CA VAL A 118 -10.52 -5.00 26.68
C VAL A 118 -11.45 -4.15 27.54
N GLU A 119 -12.59 -3.69 27.03
CA GLU A 119 -13.58 -2.93 27.81
C GLU A 119 -14.10 -3.69 29.04
N ARG A 120 -14.03 -5.03 29.01
CA ARG A 120 -14.43 -5.90 30.12
C ARG A 120 -13.36 -6.05 31.21
N TYR A 121 -12.16 -5.49 31.01
CA TYR A 121 -11.00 -5.63 31.89
C TYR A 121 -10.51 -4.24 32.35
N PRO A 122 -11.06 -3.70 33.45
CA PRO A 122 -10.74 -2.34 33.94
C PRO A 122 -9.24 -2.11 34.18
N ASP A 123 -8.54 -3.11 34.71
CA ASP A 123 -7.11 -3.02 35.00
C ASP A 123 -6.26 -2.84 33.73
N LEU A 124 -6.66 -3.48 32.64
CA LEU A 124 -5.99 -3.35 31.35
C LEU A 124 -6.37 -2.04 30.66
N LYS A 125 -7.63 -1.63 30.78
CA LYS A 125 -8.12 -0.34 30.29
C LYS A 125 -7.41 0.85 30.97
N ALA A 126 -7.09 0.73 32.25
CA ALA A 126 -6.35 1.73 33.00
C ALA A 126 -4.82 1.57 32.88
N ASN A 127 -4.33 0.54 32.17
CA ASN A 127 -2.90 0.30 32.05
C ASN A 127 -2.25 1.36 31.14
N GLN A 128 -1.33 2.13 31.69
CA GLN A 128 -0.67 3.23 30.96
C GLN A 128 0.07 2.77 29.70
N ASN A 129 0.72 1.60 29.73
CA ASN A 129 1.43 1.05 28.57
C ASN A 129 0.44 0.64 27.48
N PHE A 130 -0.71 0.08 27.86
CA PHE A 130 -1.77 -0.29 26.91
C PHE A 130 -2.34 0.96 26.22
N LEU A 131 -2.69 2.00 26.99
CA LEU A 131 -3.22 3.26 26.46
C LEU A 131 -2.21 3.95 25.53
N GLU A 132 -0.93 3.95 25.88
CA GLU A 132 0.13 4.49 25.03
C GLU A 132 0.24 3.72 23.70
N LEU A 133 0.25 2.38 23.75
CA LEU A 133 0.31 1.56 22.54
C LEU A 133 -0.94 1.74 21.67
N GLN A 134 -2.12 1.87 22.27
CA GLN A 134 -3.36 2.18 21.54
C GLN A 134 -3.24 3.52 20.79
N SER A 135 -2.77 4.58 21.46
CA SER A 135 -2.56 5.90 20.83
C SER A 135 -1.50 5.84 19.72
N GLN A 136 -0.40 5.10 19.93
CA GLN A 136 0.62 4.91 18.89
C GLN A 136 0.09 4.13 17.69
N LEU A 137 -0.78 3.14 17.89
CA LEU A 137 -1.43 2.38 16.83
C LEU A 137 -2.39 3.26 16.02
N GLU A 138 -3.23 4.06 16.67
CA GLU A 138 -4.10 5.04 16.01
C GLU A 138 -3.28 6.02 15.15
N GLY A 139 -2.22 6.58 15.74
CA GLY A 139 -1.28 7.44 15.02
C GLY A 139 -0.54 6.73 13.88
N THR A 140 -0.44 5.40 13.92
CA THR A 140 0.13 4.60 12.84
C THR A 140 -0.90 4.34 11.73
N GLU A 141 -2.17 4.08 12.05
CA GLU A 141 -3.25 3.98 11.06
C GLU A 141 -3.39 5.26 10.23
N ASN A 142 -3.31 6.43 10.87
CA ASN A 142 -3.31 7.71 10.16
C ASN A 142 -2.12 7.84 9.18
N ARG A 143 -0.93 7.38 9.59
CA ARG A 143 0.26 7.37 8.71
C ARG A 143 0.11 6.36 7.58
N ILE A 144 -0.51 5.20 7.82
CA ILE A 144 -0.78 4.19 6.80
C ILE A 144 -1.68 4.79 5.72
N ASN A 145 -2.76 5.48 6.11
CA ASN A 145 -3.66 6.14 5.15
C ASN A 145 -2.90 7.15 4.28
N VAL A 146 -2.13 8.05 4.90
CA VAL A 146 -1.31 9.03 4.15
C VAL A 146 -0.28 8.35 3.24
N ALA A 147 0.35 7.26 3.68
CA ALA A 147 1.31 6.53 2.87
C ALA A 147 0.65 5.87 1.65
N ARG A 148 -0.53 5.27 1.83
CA ARG A 148 -1.33 4.69 0.73
C ARG A 148 -1.74 5.75 -0.29
N ASP A 149 -2.19 6.91 0.17
CA ASP A 149 -2.56 8.04 -0.71
C ASP A 149 -1.37 8.51 -1.54
N ARG A 150 -0.20 8.68 -0.91
CA ARG A 150 1.04 9.07 -1.61
C ARG A 150 1.51 8.03 -2.60
N TYR A 151 1.37 6.74 -2.27
CA TYR A 151 1.66 5.66 -3.20
C TYR A 151 0.73 5.72 -4.42
N ASN A 152 -0.58 5.84 -4.19
CA ASN A 152 -1.55 5.93 -5.27
C ASN A 152 -1.33 7.15 -6.16
N GLU A 153 -0.92 8.28 -5.59
CA GLU A 153 -0.56 9.49 -6.36
C GLU A 153 0.69 9.26 -7.21
N ALA A 154 1.74 8.64 -6.66
CA ALA A 154 2.95 8.32 -7.41
C ALA A 154 2.67 7.32 -8.55
N VAL A 155 1.86 6.29 -8.28
CA VAL A 155 1.37 5.35 -9.31
C VAL A 155 0.57 6.08 -10.38
N ASN A 156 -0.27 7.05 -10.00
CA ASN A 156 -1.04 7.84 -10.96
C ASN A 156 -0.15 8.64 -11.91
N ILE A 157 0.90 9.29 -11.40
CA ILE A 157 1.87 10.02 -12.24
C ILE A 157 2.56 9.06 -13.22
N TYR A 158 3.01 7.91 -12.73
CA TYR A 158 3.63 6.87 -13.54
C TYR A 158 2.68 6.33 -14.63
N ASP A 159 1.49 5.87 -14.24
CA ASP A 159 0.50 5.30 -15.14
C ASP A 159 0.06 6.31 -16.21
N ILE A 160 -0.15 7.59 -15.87
CA ILE A 160 -0.49 8.62 -16.86
C ILE A 160 0.63 8.75 -17.90
N HIS A 161 1.89 8.73 -17.47
CA HIS A 161 3.04 8.85 -18.37
C HIS A 161 3.18 7.64 -19.30
N THR A 162 2.92 6.42 -18.80
CA THR A 162 3.08 5.17 -19.57
C THR A 162 1.86 4.84 -20.43
N THR A 163 0.64 5.24 -20.04
CA THR A 163 -0.60 4.88 -20.75
C THR A 163 -1.08 5.94 -21.76
N LYS A 164 -0.63 7.19 -21.64
CA LYS A 164 -1.02 8.28 -22.54
C LYS A 164 -0.43 8.08 -23.93
N PHE A 165 -1.22 8.32 -24.98
CA PHE A 165 -0.70 8.34 -26.36
C PHE A 165 0.14 9.61 -26.61
N PRO A 166 1.31 9.53 -27.28
CA PRO A 166 1.90 8.35 -27.95
C PRO A 166 2.80 7.45 -27.08
N ASN A 167 3.06 7.83 -25.82
CA ASN A 167 3.96 7.10 -24.91
C ASN A 167 3.59 5.63 -24.71
N LYS A 168 2.30 5.27 -24.75
CA LYS A 168 1.82 3.88 -24.66
C LYS A 168 2.52 2.90 -25.62
N LEU A 169 2.90 3.37 -26.81
CA LEU A 169 3.62 2.53 -27.78
C LEU A 169 5.04 2.22 -27.31
N LEU A 170 5.72 3.21 -26.72
CA LEU A 170 7.06 3.03 -26.17
C LEU A 170 7.03 2.25 -24.87
N ALA A 171 6.02 2.45 -24.02
CA ALA A 171 5.84 1.68 -22.79
C ALA A 171 5.83 0.18 -23.06
N GLY A 172 5.02 -0.27 -24.03
CA GLY A 172 4.99 -1.68 -24.44
C GLY A 172 6.29 -2.19 -25.05
N TRP A 173 7.08 -1.35 -25.74
CA TRP A 173 8.36 -1.76 -26.31
C TRP A 173 9.47 -1.84 -25.25
N PHE A 174 9.48 -0.91 -24.30
CA PHE A 174 10.47 -0.87 -23.21
C PHE A 174 10.08 -1.73 -21.99
N GLY A 175 8.88 -2.33 -21.98
CA GLY A 175 8.42 -3.22 -20.92
C GLY A 175 7.91 -2.50 -19.67
N PHE A 176 7.45 -1.25 -19.80
CA PHE A 176 6.78 -0.55 -18.70
C PHE A 176 5.32 -1.01 -18.61
N GLU A 177 4.98 -1.67 -17.51
CA GLU A 177 3.63 -2.14 -17.20
C GLU A 177 2.94 -1.23 -16.18
N GLU A 178 1.61 -1.21 -16.17
CA GLU A 178 0.83 -0.46 -15.17
C GLU A 178 1.06 -1.02 -13.75
N MET A 179 1.12 -0.14 -12.75
CA MET A 179 1.30 -0.55 -11.36
C MET A 179 -0.04 -0.68 -10.63
N ALA A 180 -0.20 -1.71 -9.80
CA ALA A 180 -1.42 -1.87 -9.01
C ALA A 180 -1.57 -0.75 -7.97
N ARG A 181 -2.76 -0.14 -7.87
CA ARG A 181 -3.07 0.82 -6.79
C ARG A 181 -3.54 0.11 -5.53
N TYR A 182 -3.32 0.75 -4.38
CA TYR A 182 -4.01 0.39 -3.14
C TYR A 182 -5.49 0.78 -3.27
N GLN A 183 -6.41 -0.11 -2.91
CA GLN A 183 -7.85 0.09 -3.09
C GLN A 183 -8.58 0.17 -1.75
N ALA A 184 -9.84 0.59 -1.79
CA ALA A 184 -10.70 0.48 -0.62
C ALA A 184 -10.99 -1.00 -0.35
N ASN A 185 -11.25 -1.33 0.92
CA ASN A 185 -11.60 -2.70 1.29
C ASN A 185 -12.90 -3.12 0.58
N PRO A 186 -13.03 -4.39 0.17
CA PRO A 186 -14.28 -4.93 -0.36
C PRO A 186 -15.44 -4.68 0.61
N GLY A 187 -16.58 -4.21 0.11
CA GLY A 187 -17.76 -3.92 0.93
C GLY A 187 -17.78 -2.53 1.56
N SER A 188 -16.74 -1.70 1.37
CA SER A 188 -16.73 -0.29 1.78
C SER A 188 -17.77 0.57 1.05
N GLU A 189 -18.28 0.07 -0.08
CA GLU A 189 -19.41 0.61 -0.82
C GLU A 189 -20.76 0.44 -0.10
N ASN A 190 -20.84 -0.46 0.88
CA ASN A 190 -22.05 -0.67 1.67
C ASN A 190 -22.00 0.24 2.91
N ALA A 191 -23.01 1.11 3.05
CA ALA A 191 -23.15 1.90 4.26
C ALA A 191 -23.32 0.97 5.49
N PRO A 192 -22.71 1.28 6.64
CA PRO A 192 -22.98 0.55 7.87
C PRO A 192 -24.48 0.57 8.18
N ASP A 193 -25.08 -0.60 8.42
CA ASP A 193 -26.46 -0.69 8.89
C ASP A 193 -26.49 -0.27 10.36
N VAL A 194 -26.66 1.02 10.61
CA VAL A 194 -26.75 1.57 11.96
C VAL A 194 -28.21 1.60 12.36
N ASN A 195 -28.69 0.46 12.86
CA ASN A 195 -30.03 0.37 13.40
C ASN A 195 -30.05 1.00 14.80
N PHE A 196 -30.44 2.26 14.87
CA PHE A 196 -30.64 2.99 16.12
C PHE A 196 -32.02 2.67 16.70
N GLU A 197 -32.16 1.54 17.37
CA GLU A 197 -33.31 1.33 18.25
C GLU A 197 -33.08 2.09 19.56
N PHE A 198 -33.64 3.31 19.64
CA PHE A 198 -33.78 4.04 20.89
C PHE A 198 -35.13 3.69 21.50
N ASP A 199 -35.14 2.81 22.51
CA ASP A 199 -36.29 2.60 23.41
C ASP A 199 -36.33 3.67 24.52
#